data_AF-A0A7G5LWB7-F1
#
_entry.id   AF-A0A7G5LWB7-F1
#
_cell.length_a   1.000
_cell.length_b   1.000
_cell.length_c   1.000
_cell.angle_alpha   90.00
_cell.angle_beta   90.00
_cell.angle_gamma   90.00
#
_symmetry.space_group_name_H-M   'P 1'
#
loop_
_entity.id
_entity.type
_entity.pdbx_description
1 polymer ?
#
loop_
_entity_poly.entity_id
_entity_poly.type
_entity_poly.pdbx_seq_one_letter_code
_entity_poly.pdbx_strand_id
1 'polypeptide(L)'
;MLNALGARARSPLALAVTSTLAAALALWWLVEPDTHPFDASSGSVSVVALLPGPLPATFVLMAGMLGLAVAAALRSQARTPAQRQRLLVPAATVTVVLALSCMDTQLISFVGYVCAMTIPFVAIALLVAALRRSTAARTTAVVVVGLVAWWGAASGSLAPDAVGEMVRELGGGFARVGSRPWLLVGLALATVQWMAATLPLAAPLTARLRRPSARLDRVATVATVLAILSPLPYVAIRATWLVPDSLFTGPITPADLDPSMRLWGLMLGAAALGGAVLTLGLLRPWGRVFPAWMPSVGGRAVPVAAAAVPGYAVAFVLTASAPSIALMSVEQAADGDREALWMLLLLPFWLWGPALTVAVWGYVRRRRLDDRPAPQADLSPGRMAA
;
A
#
# COMPACT_ATOMS: atom_id res chain seq x y z
N MET A 1 7.84 4.66 20.62
CA MET A 1 8.68 4.67 19.40
C MET A 1 7.97 5.28 18.18
N LEU A 2 6.86 4.72 17.67
CA LEU A 2 6.21 5.19 16.43
C LEU A 2 5.68 6.65 16.49
N ASN A 3 5.12 7.09 17.62
CA ASN A 3 4.70 8.48 17.80
C ASN A 3 5.88 9.47 17.74
N ALA A 4 7.04 9.07 18.26
CA ALA A 4 8.26 9.88 18.23
C ALA A 4 8.84 9.94 16.80
N LEU A 5 8.82 8.83 16.06
CA LEU A 5 9.20 8.80 14.65
C LEU A 5 8.29 9.70 13.80
N GLY A 6 6.96 9.62 14.00
CA GLY A 6 6.02 10.49 13.31
C GLY A 6 6.18 11.98 13.67
N ALA A 7 6.58 12.31 14.90
CA ALA A 7 6.91 13.69 15.27
C ALA A 7 8.20 14.18 14.59
N ARG A 8 9.23 13.34 14.52
CA ARG A 8 10.50 13.66 13.83
C ARG A 8 10.32 13.83 12.33
N ALA A 9 9.56 12.95 11.68
CA ALA A 9 9.27 13.01 10.25
C ALA A 9 8.52 14.29 9.84
N ARG A 10 7.69 14.84 10.74
CA ARG A 10 6.96 16.11 10.51
C ARG A 10 7.74 17.34 10.96
N SER A 11 8.98 17.17 11.45
CA SER A 11 9.78 18.30 11.88
C SER A 11 10.11 19.20 10.68
N PRO A 12 10.19 20.53 10.87
CA PRO A 12 10.60 21.44 9.79
C PRO A 12 11.95 21.06 9.17
N LEU A 13 12.89 20.54 9.97
CA LEU A 13 14.17 20.04 9.48
C LEU A 13 14.00 18.84 8.54
N ALA A 14 13.22 17.84 8.93
CA ALA A 14 12.99 16.66 8.10
C ALA A 14 12.31 17.02 6.78
N LEU A 15 11.33 17.94 6.80
CA LEU A 15 10.67 18.44 5.60
C LEU A 15 11.67 19.17 4.69
N ALA A 16 12.50 20.04 5.26
CA ALA A 16 13.53 20.76 4.52
C ALA A 16 14.54 19.80 3.86
N VAL A 17 14.98 18.74 4.56
CA VAL A 17 15.88 17.73 4.00
C VAL A 17 15.23 17.03 2.80
N THR A 18 14.00 16.53 2.94
CA THR A 18 13.32 15.88 1.82
C THR A 18 13.08 16.80 0.63
N SER A 19 12.75 18.07 0.89
CA SER A 19 12.56 19.07 -0.17
C SER A 19 13.87 19.46 -0.86
N THR A 20 14.97 19.50 -0.12
CA THR A 20 16.31 19.72 -0.68
C THR A 20 16.71 18.56 -1.59
N LEU A 21 16.49 17.32 -1.15
CA LEU A 21 16.78 16.14 -1.96
C LEU A 21 15.94 16.11 -3.23
N ALA A 22 14.63 16.37 -3.14
CA ALA A 22 13.75 16.47 -4.30
C ALA A 22 14.19 17.58 -5.27
N ALA A 23 14.54 18.76 -4.76
CA ALA A 23 15.03 19.87 -5.59
C ALA A 23 16.38 19.54 -6.26
N ALA A 24 17.31 18.91 -5.54
CA ALA A 24 18.62 18.53 -6.08
C ALA A 24 18.49 17.46 -7.16
N LEU A 25 17.64 16.44 -6.96
CA LEU A 25 17.34 15.42 -7.97
C LEU A 25 16.69 16.06 -9.21
N ALA A 26 15.73 16.94 -9.00
CA ALA A 26 15.07 17.62 -10.11
C ALA A 26 16.03 18.53 -10.90
N LEU A 27 16.93 19.22 -10.21
CA LEU A 27 17.96 20.03 -10.87
C LEU A 27 18.92 19.14 -11.68
N TRP A 28 19.32 17.98 -11.13
CA TRP A 28 20.10 16.99 -11.88
C TRP A 28 19.37 16.56 -13.15
N TRP A 29 18.08 16.24 -13.07
CA TRP A 29 17.27 15.84 -14.24
C TRP A 29 17.09 16.94 -15.29
N LEU A 30 17.21 18.21 -14.91
CA LEU A 30 17.20 19.32 -15.87
C LEU A 30 18.55 19.52 -16.57
N VAL A 31 19.65 19.17 -15.90
CA VAL A 31 21.02 19.22 -16.46
C VAL A 31 21.30 18.01 -17.33
N GLU A 32 20.84 16.83 -16.90
CA GLU A 32 21.04 15.54 -17.57
C GLU A 32 19.67 14.87 -17.83
N PRO A 33 18.94 15.29 -18.88
CA PRO A 33 17.57 14.84 -19.15
C PRO A 33 17.42 13.32 -19.26
N ASP A 34 18.42 12.64 -19.81
CA ASP A 34 18.39 11.18 -20.04
C ASP A 34 18.38 10.35 -18.74
N THR A 35 18.61 10.98 -17.59
CA THR A 35 18.64 10.30 -16.27
C THR A 35 17.30 10.35 -15.53
N HIS A 36 16.29 11.04 -16.05
CA HIS A 36 15.03 11.19 -15.32
C HIS A 36 14.17 9.91 -15.36
N PRO A 37 13.47 9.58 -14.27
CA PRO A 37 12.70 8.33 -14.16
C PRO A 37 11.35 8.37 -14.91
N PHE A 38 11.06 9.40 -15.69
CA PHE A 38 9.75 9.65 -16.29
C PHE A 38 9.65 9.30 -17.78
N ASP A 39 10.71 8.78 -18.40
CA ASP A 39 10.71 8.48 -19.83
C ASP A 39 9.99 7.15 -20.16
N ALA A 40 9.26 7.15 -21.28
CA ALA A 40 8.47 6.01 -21.77
C ALA A 40 9.32 4.84 -22.30
N SER A 41 10.59 5.09 -22.62
CA SER A 41 11.55 4.12 -23.19
C SER A 41 11.83 2.88 -22.32
N SER A 42 11.37 2.87 -21.07
CA SER A 42 11.73 1.89 -20.05
C SER A 42 10.64 0.86 -19.72
N GLY A 43 9.68 0.67 -20.63
CA GLY A 43 8.69 -0.42 -20.54
C GLY A 43 7.67 -0.24 -19.40
N SER A 44 7.38 1.00 -19.04
CA SER A 44 6.49 1.38 -17.94
C SER A 44 5.71 2.63 -18.29
N VAL A 45 4.49 2.73 -17.78
CA VAL A 45 3.66 3.92 -17.96
C VAL A 45 3.71 4.79 -16.70
N SER A 46 3.97 6.08 -16.90
CA SER A 46 3.94 7.12 -15.87
C SER A 46 3.02 8.25 -16.31
N VAL A 47 2.17 8.77 -15.42
CA VAL A 47 1.27 9.90 -15.75
C VAL A 47 2.05 11.15 -16.12
N VAL A 48 3.19 11.34 -15.46
CA VAL A 48 4.02 12.52 -15.62
C VAL A 48 4.79 12.48 -16.95
N ALA A 49 4.93 11.31 -17.58
CA ALA A 49 5.48 11.17 -18.93
C ALA A 49 4.60 11.84 -20.01
N LEU A 50 3.32 12.11 -19.72
CA LEU A 50 2.44 12.85 -20.62
C LEU A 50 2.84 14.32 -20.78
N LEU A 51 3.70 14.83 -19.90
CA LEU A 51 4.16 16.21 -19.94
C LEU A 51 5.38 16.36 -20.85
N PRO A 52 5.44 17.42 -21.68
CA PRO A 52 6.61 17.70 -22.51
C PRO A 52 7.93 17.81 -21.73
N GLY A 53 8.97 17.15 -22.25
CA GLY A 53 10.39 17.35 -21.94
C GLY A 53 10.70 17.65 -20.47
N PRO A 54 11.15 18.87 -20.11
CA PRO A 54 11.66 19.19 -18.77
C PRO A 54 10.56 19.44 -17.72
N LEU A 55 9.29 19.46 -18.10
CA LEU A 55 8.19 19.85 -17.20
C LEU A 55 8.06 18.95 -15.96
N PRO A 56 8.16 17.61 -16.05
CA PRO A 56 8.24 16.73 -14.88
C PRO A 56 9.26 17.18 -13.84
N ALA A 57 10.52 17.35 -14.27
CA ALA A 57 11.62 17.76 -13.40
C ALA A 57 11.38 19.19 -12.87
N THR A 58 10.89 20.10 -13.71
CA THR A 58 10.57 21.47 -13.31
C THR A 58 9.52 21.51 -12.20
N PHE A 59 8.45 20.71 -12.29
CA PHE A 59 7.44 20.65 -11.23
C PHE A 59 7.99 20.10 -9.93
N VAL A 60 8.82 19.04 -9.98
CA VAL A 60 9.48 18.50 -8.78
C VAL A 60 10.43 19.52 -8.15
N LEU A 61 11.17 20.28 -8.97
CA LEU A 61 12.03 21.37 -8.51
C LEU A 61 11.21 22.45 -7.79
N MET A 62 10.13 22.91 -8.42
CA MET A 62 9.23 23.91 -7.85
C MET A 62 8.58 23.42 -6.54
N ALA A 63 8.20 22.14 -6.46
CA ALA A 63 7.69 21.53 -5.24
C ALA A 63 8.77 21.45 -4.14
N GLY A 64 10.02 21.15 -4.51
CA GLY A 64 11.16 21.20 -3.59
C GLY A 64 11.37 22.59 -3.02
N MET A 65 11.41 23.62 -3.87
CA MET A 65 11.57 25.02 -3.46
C MET A 65 10.40 25.51 -2.59
N LEU A 66 9.17 25.19 -2.97
CA LEU A 66 7.98 25.51 -2.18
C LEU A 66 8.00 24.79 -0.83
N GLY A 67 8.43 23.53 -0.80
CA GLY A 67 8.56 22.76 0.43
C GLY A 67 9.61 23.33 1.39
N LEU A 68 10.72 23.85 0.87
CA LEU A 68 11.71 24.59 1.67
C LEU A 68 11.10 25.86 2.29
N ALA A 69 10.34 26.63 1.52
CA ALA A 69 9.66 27.83 2.02
C ALA A 69 8.64 27.48 3.11
N VAL A 70 7.86 26.41 2.93
CA VAL A 70 6.91 25.93 3.94
C VAL A 70 7.63 25.45 5.20
N ALA A 71 8.73 24.70 5.07
CA ALA A 71 9.52 24.24 6.21
C ALA A 71 10.13 25.41 6.99
N ALA A 72 10.67 26.42 6.30
CA ALA A 72 11.18 27.63 6.93
C ALA A 72 10.06 28.39 7.67
N ALA A 73 8.90 28.58 7.04
CA ALA A 73 7.75 29.25 7.65
C ALA A 73 7.23 28.50 8.89
N LEU A 74 7.16 27.17 8.85
CA LEU A 74 6.80 26.34 10.01
C LEU A 74 7.78 26.49 11.18
N ARG A 75 9.06 26.74 10.89
CA ARG A 75 10.11 26.91 11.91
C ARG A 75 10.12 28.30 12.53
N SER A 76 10.00 29.36 11.73
CA SER A 76 10.26 30.74 12.18
C SER A 76 8.99 31.59 12.39
N GLN A 77 7.97 31.41 11.56
CA GLN A 77 6.82 32.33 11.47
C GLN A 77 5.51 31.74 12.00
N ALA A 78 5.19 30.48 11.69
CA ALA A 78 3.88 29.89 11.94
C ALA A 78 3.74 29.35 13.37
N ARG A 79 3.67 30.27 14.34
CA ARG A 79 3.55 29.99 15.77
C ARG A 79 2.10 29.79 16.21
N THR A 80 1.14 30.44 15.56
CA THR A 80 -0.29 30.29 15.88
C THR A 80 -0.99 29.27 14.98
N PRO A 81 -2.12 28.66 15.42
CA PRO A 81 -2.91 27.75 14.60
C PRO A 81 -3.39 28.40 13.29
N ALA A 82 -3.79 29.67 13.34
CA ALA A 82 -4.25 30.43 12.17
C ALA A 82 -3.10 30.63 11.15
N GLN A 83 -1.89 30.94 11.60
CA GLN A 83 -0.72 31.06 10.73
C GLN A 83 -0.36 29.71 10.08
N ARG A 84 -0.42 28.61 10.85
CA ARG A 84 -0.17 27.26 10.32
C ARG A 84 -1.21 26.86 9.28
N GLN A 85 -2.47 27.22 9.47
CA GLN A 85 -3.52 26.93 8.50
C GLN A 85 -3.28 27.61 7.14
N ARG A 86 -2.65 28.80 7.10
CA ARG A 86 -2.27 29.46 5.84
C ARG A 86 -1.27 28.64 5.01
N LEU A 87 -0.52 27.75 5.65
CA LEU A 87 0.43 26.85 4.98
C LEU A 87 -0.22 25.58 4.42
N LEU A 88 -1.54 25.39 4.62
CA LEU A 88 -2.24 24.20 4.13
C LEU A 88 -2.15 24.06 2.61
N VAL A 89 -2.51 25.11 1.87
CA VAL A 89 -2.50 25.11 0.40
C VAL A 89 -1.10 24.82 -0.14
N PRO A 90 -0.03 25.55 0.24
CA PRO A 90 1.30 25.26 -0.30
C PRO A 90 1.82 23.87 0.10
N ALA A 91 1.56 23.40 1.33
CA ALA A 91 1.94 22.04 1.72
C ALA A 91 1.18 20.96 0.94
N ALA A 92 -0.11 21.19 0.66
CA ALA A 92 -0.93 20.33 -0.18
C ALA A 92 -0.41 20.32 -1.63
N THR A 93 -0.02 21.47 -2.18
CA THR A 93 0.59 21.56 -3.52
C THR A 93 1.85 20.70 -3.62
N VAL A 94 2.77 20.80 -2.64
CA VAL A 94 3.97 19.95 -2.60
C VAL A 94 3.58 18.47 -2.53
N THR A 95 2.62 18.12 -1.69
CA THR A 95 2.12 16.74 -1.55
C THR A 95 1.57 16.21 -2.88
N VAL A 96 0.76 17.00 -3.59
CA VAL A 96 0.13 16.61 -4.86
C VAL A 96 1.17 16.43 -5.96
N VAL A 97 2.12 17.36 -6.10
CA VAL A 97 3.17 17.24 -7.12
C VAL A 97 4.01 15.98 -6.89
N LEU A 98 4.47 15.73 -5.65
CA LEU A 98 5.23 14.52 -5.34
C LEU A 98 4.40 13.25 -5.54
N ALA A 99 3.10 13.27 -5.21
CA ALA A 99 2.20 12.15 -5.45
C ALA A 99 2.08 11.84 -6.95
N LEU A 100 1.89 12.87 -7.80
CA LEU A 100 1.84 12.71 -9.26
C LEU A 100 3.16 12.12 -9.79
N SER A 101 4.31 12.60 -9.29
CA SER A 101 5.64 12.13 -9.70
C SER A 101 5.94 10.67 -9.33
N CYS A 102 5.20 10.07 -8.39
CA CYS A 102 5.35 8.63 -8.09
C CYS A 102 4.26 7.75 -8.74
N MET A 103 3.34 8.32 -9.53
CA MET A 103 2.30 7.58 -10.25
C MET A 103 2.91 6.80 -11.42
N ASP A 104 3.29 5.57 -11.13
CA ASP A 104 3.99 4.71 -12.08
C ASP A 104 3.57 3.24 -11.93
N THR A 105 3.56 2.52 -13.06
CA THR A 105 3.33 1.07 -13.11
C THR A 105 4.44 0.27 -12.42
N GLN A 106 5.69 0.74 -12.43
CA GLN A 106 6.80 0.07 -11.74
C GLN A 106 6.67 0.11 -10.22
N LEU A 107 6.03 1.15 -9.65
CA LEU A 107 5.84 1.27 -8.20
C LEU A 107 5.01 0.11 -7.67
N ILE A 108 3.86 -0.19 -8.30
CA ILE A 108 3.02 -1.31 -7.90
C ILE A 108 3.70 -2.66 -8.16
N SER A 109 4.37 -2.83 -9.30
CA SER A 109 5.09 -4.08 -9.60
C SER A 109 6.16 -4.36 -8.56
N PHE A 110 6.99 -3.36 -8.23
CA PHE A 110 8.03 -3.49 -7.21
C PHE A 110 7.44 -3.87 -5.85
N VAL A 111 6.40 -3.16 -5.39
CA VAL A 111 5.73 -3.46 -4.11
C VAL A 111 5.05 -4.83 -4.13
N GLY A 112 4.47 -5.23 -5.27
CA GLY A 112 3.87 -6.54 -5.47
C GLY A 112 4.88 -7.67 -5.32
N TYR A 113 6.03 -7.57 -5.98
CA TYR A 113 7.11 -8.55 -5.86
C TYR A 113 7.67 -8.62 -4.44
N VAL A 114 7.90 -7.48 -3.79
CA VAL A 114 8.33 -7.45 -2.38
C VAL A 114 7.32 -8.15 -1.48
N CYS A 115 6.02 -7.90 -1.66
CA CYS A 115 4.96 -8.59 -0.92
C CYS A 115 4.96 -10.11 -1.21
N ALA A 116 5.05 -10.51 -2.48
CA ALA A 116 5.09 -11.91 -2.88
C ALA A 116 6.26 -12.65 -2.21
N MET A 117 7.44 -12.04 -2.15
CA MET A 117 8.62 -12.61 -1.50
C MET A 117 8.45 -12.87 0.00
N THR A 118 7.49 -12.21 0.66
CA THR A 118 7.19 -12.49 2.08
C THR A 118 6.37 -13.77 2.28
N ILE A 119 5.70 -14.28 1.25
CA ILE A 119 4.73 -15.38 1.36
C ILE A 119 5.33 -16.68 1.88
N PRO A 120 6.52 -17.14 1.44
CA PRO A 120 7.12 -18.35 1.98
C PRO A 120 7.39 -18.24 3.48
N PHE A 121 7.83 -17.08 3.96
CA PHE A 121 8.08 -16.83 5.38
C PHE A 121 6.78 -16.79 6.19
N VAL A 122 5.73 -16.17 5.66
CA VAL A 122 4.40 -16.18 6.27
C VAL A 122 3.84 -17.60 6.34
N ALA A 123 3.99 -18.39 5.28
CA ALA A 123 3.56 -19.79 5.25
C ALA A 123 4.28 -20.64 6.30
N ILE A 124 5.60 -20.48 6.44
CA ILE A 124 6.40 -21.15 7.48
C ILE A 124 5.92 -20.72 8.87
N ALA A 125 5.72 -19.41 9.12
CA ALA A 125 5.25 -18.92 10.40
C ALA A 125 3.87 -19.47 10.77
N LEU A 126 2.94 -19.53 9.81
CA LEU A 126 1.61 -20.10 9.98
C LEU A 126 1.66 -21.62 10.22
N LEU A 127 2.53 -22.34 9.50
CA LEU A 127 2.75 -23.76 9.73
C LEU A 127 3.24 -24.01 11.15
N VAL A 128 4.30 -23.33 11.59
CA VAL A 128 4.86 -23.45 12.95
C VAL A 128 3.80 -23.12 14.00
N ALA A 129 2.99 -22.08 13.78
CA ALA A 129 1.89 -21.73 14.67
C ALA A 129 0.80 -22.81 14.72
N ALA A 130 0.43 -23.39 13.57
CA ALA A 130 -0.57 -24.45 13.48
C ALA A 130 -0.13 -25.74 14.18
N LEU A 131 1.15 -26.11 14.04
CA LEU A 131 1.75 -27.28 14.72
C LEU A 131 1.69 -27.17 16.25
N ARG A 132 1.63 -25.95 16.80
CA ARG A 132 1.59 -25.68 18.25
C ARG A 132 0.18 -25.53 18.83
N ARG A 133 -0.87 -25.52 18.00
CA ARG A 133 -2.22 -25.11 18.42
C ARG A 133 -3.11 -26.27 18.84
N SER A 134 -3.49 -27.12 17.89
CA SER A 134 -4.40 -28.24 18.12
C SER A 134 -4.15 -29.34 17.10
N THR A 135 -4.58 -30.57 17.41
CA THR A 135 -4.45 -31.70 16.48
C THR A 135 -5.11 -31.39 15.14
N ALA A 136 -6.30 -30.77 15.14
CA ALA A 136 -6.99 -30.36 13.93
C ALA A 136 -6.22 -29.31 13.11
N ALA A 137 -5.68 -28.26 13.76
CA ALA A 137 -4.90 -27.25 13.06
C ALA A 137 -3.60 -27.84 12.47
N ARG A 138 -2.96 -28.74 13.22
CA ARG A 138 -1.78 -29.48 12.77
C ARG A 138 -2.10 -30.37 11.58
N THR A 139 -3.18 -31.15 11.62
CA THR A 139 -3.58 -31.99 10.49
C THR A 139 -3.91 -31.15 9.26
N THR A 140 -4.65 -30.04 9.42
CA THR A 140 -4.94 -29.13 8.31
C THR A 140 -3.65 -28.56 7.71
N ALA A 141 -2.71 -28.11 8.54
CA ALA A 141 -1.46 -27.54 8.05
C ALA A 141 -0.60 -28.57 7.31
N VAL A 142 -0.48 -29.80 7.85
CA VAL A 142 0.25 -30.89 7.19
C VAL A 142 -0.41 -31.27 5.87
N VAL A 143 -1.74 -31.36 5.81
CA VAL A 143 -2.47 -31.64 4.57
C VAL A 143 -2.24 -30.53 3.54
N VAL A 144 -2.36 -29.26 3.94
CA VAL A 144 -2.14 -28.12 3.03
C VAL A 144 -0.70 -28.11 2.51
N VAL A 145 0.30 -28.30 3.37
CA VAL A 145 1.71 -28.37 2.95
C VAL A 145 1.95 -29.56 2.02
N GLY A 146 1.37 -30.72 2.33
CA GLY A 146 1.45 -31.91 1.48
C GLY A 146 0.83 -31.68 0.11
N LEU A 147 -0.32 -31.03 0.03
CA LEU A 147 -0.98 -30.67 -1.23
C LEU A 147 -0.16 -29.68 -2.05
N VAL A 148 0.43 -28.66 -1.41
CA VAL A 148 1.31 -27.68 -2.09
C VAL A 148 2.58 -28.36 -2.61
N ALA A 149 3.20 -29.24 -1.81
CA ALA A 149 4.38 -29.99 -2.22
C ALA A 149 4.08 -30.95 -3.37
N TRP A 150 2.96 -31.69 -3.29
CA TRP A 150 2.50 -32.57 -4.35
C TRP A 150 2.22 -31.79 -5.64
N TRP A 151 1.48 -30.68 -5.54
CA TRP A 151 1.18 -29.83 -6.68
C TRP A 151 2.45 -29.30 -7.34
N GLY A 152 3.36 -28.73 -6.56
CA GLY A 152 4.58 -28.13 -7.08
C GLY A 152 5.56 -29.15 -7.67
N ALA A 153 5.54 -30.40 -7.19
CA ALA A 153 6.25 -31.52 -7.81
C ALA A 153 5.59 -31.95 -9.13
N ALA A 154 4.25 -32.06 -9.15
CA ALA A 154 3.50 -32.45 -10.35
C ALA A 154 3.55 -31.40 -11.47
N SER A 155 3.61 -30.12 -11.12
CA SER A 155 3.68 -29.01 -12.09
C SER A 155 5.10 -28.61 -12.49
N GLY A 156 6.14 -29.16 -11.83
CA GLY A 156 7.53 -28.72 -11.98
C GLY A 156 7.82 -27.32 -11.41
N SER A 157 6.82 -26.61 -10.86
CA SER A 157 6.97 -25.23 -10.37
C SER A 157 7.79 -25.11 -9.09
N LEU A 158 7.95 -26.21 -8.33
CA LEU A 158 8.87 -26.29 -7.19
C LEU A 158 10.15 -27.07 -7.51
N ALA A 159 10.43 -27.36 -8.78
CA ALA A 159 11.69 -27.99 -9.17
C ALA A 159 12.87 -27.06 -8.84
N PRO A 160 14.04 -27.60 -8.43
CA PRO A 160 15.22 -26.79 -8.11
C PRO A 160 15.61 -25.83 -9.24
N ASP A 161 15.47 -26.25 -10.49
CA ASP A 161 15.78 -25.43 -11.66
C ASP A 161 14.82 -24.25 -11.81
N ALA A 162 13.51 -24.48 -11.65
CA ALA A 162 12.48 -23.44 -11.70
C ALA A 162 12.65 -22.41 -10.58
N VAL A 163 12.97 -22.87 -9.37
CA VAL A 163 13.25 -21.98 -8.23
C VAL A 163 14.56 -21.22 -8.46
N GLY A 164 15.59 -21.89 -8.98
CA GLY A 164 16.87 -21.26 -9.33
C GLY A 164 16.71 -20.21 -10.42
N GLU A 165 15.88 -20.46 -11.42
CA GLU A 165 15.49 -19.51 -12.45
C GLU A 165 14.74 -18.32 -11.89
N MET A 166 13.72 -18.56 -11.07
CA MET A 166 12.97 -17.51 -10.38
C MET A 166 13.91 -16.56 -9.61
N VAL A 167 14.90 -17.10 -8.89
CA VAL A 167 15.89 -16.31 -8.14
C VAL A 167 16.84 -15.56 -9.09
N ARG A 168 17.29 -16.19 -10.18
CA ARG A 168 18.15 -15.56 -11.21
C ARG A 168 17.43 -14.41 -11.91
N GLU A 169 16.19 -14.62 -12.32
CA GLU A 169 15.34 -13.62 -12.98
C GLU A 169 15.06 -12.43 -12.06
N LEU A 170 14.87 -12.67 -10.77
CA LEU A 170 14.72 -11.60 -9.80
C LEU A 170 16.00 -10.75 -9.70
N GLY A 171 17.16 -11.39 -9.55
CA GLY A 171 18.45 -10.70 -9.50
C GLY A 171 18.76 -9.93 -10.79
N GLY A 172 18.56 -10.58 -11.95
CA GLY A 172 18.73 -9.97 -13.26
C GLY A 172 17.70 -8.87 -13.54
N GLY A 173 16.47 -9.02 -13.04
CA GLY A 173 15.40 -8.03 -13.11
C GLY A 173 15.78 -6.74 -12.38
N PHE A 174 16.27 -6.83 -11.15
CA PHE A 174 16.77 -5.65 -10.43
C PHE A 174 17.96 -4.98 -11.14
N ALA A 175 18.87 -5.77 -11.71
CA ALA A 175 20.00 -5.22 -12.48
C ALA A 175 19.53 -4.50 -13.76
N ARG A 176 18.52 -5.04 -14.46
CA ARG A 176 17.95 -4.46 -15.69
C ARG A 176 17.15 -3.19 -15.42
N VAL A 177 16.36 -3.18 -14.35
CA VAL A 177 15.48 -2.04 -14.02
C VAL A 177 16.27 -0.89 -13.34
N GLY A 178 17.43 -1.18 -12.76
CA GLY A 178 18.35 -0.18 -12.23
C GLY A 178 17.83 0.55 -11.00
N SER A 179 18.18 1.83 -10.86
CA SER A 179 17.86 2.66 -9.67
C SER A 179 16.43 3.22 -9.65
N ARG A 180 15.69 3.11 -10.76
CA ARG A 180 14.40 3.79 -10.94
C ARG A 180 13.33 3.43 -9.90
N PRO A 181 13.08 2.15 -9.55
CA PRO A 181 12.11 1.79 -8.53
C PRO A 181 12.45 2.39 -7.17
N TRP A 182 13.75 2.52 -6.86
CA TRP A 182 14.21 3.15 -5.63
C TRP A 182 13.95 4.65 -5.63
N LEU A 183 14.10 5.34 -6.76
CA LEU A 183 13.71 6.75 -6.90
C LEU A 183 12.21 6.93 -6.70
N LEU A 184 11.38 6.07 -7.30
CA LEU A 184 9.92 6.09 -7.14
C LEU A 184 9.50 5.82 -5.68
N VAL A 185 10.14 4.86 -5.01
CA VAL A 185 9.95 4.61 -3.57
C VAL A 185 10.36 5.83 -2.75
N GLY A 186 11.48 6.49 -3.09
CA GLY A 186 11.91 7.73 -2.45
C GLY A 186 10.89 8.86 -2.57
N LEU A 187 10.34 9.06 -3.76
CA LEU A 187 9.26 10.03 -4.02
C LEU A 187 7.97 9.65 -3.29
N ALA A 188 7.61 8.37 -3.24
CA ALA A 188 6.47 7.87 -2.47
C ALA A 188 6.64 8.15 -0.97
N LEU A 189 7.83 7.88 -0.40
CA LEU A 189 8.13 8.16 1.01
C LEU A 189 8.10 9.67 1.31
N ALA A 190 8.66 10.50 0.42
CA ALA A 190 8.57 11.95 0.53
C ALA A 190 7.12 12.43 0.49
N THR A 191 6.29 11.85 -0.40
CA THR A 191 4.86 12.13 -0.48
C THR A 191 4.14 11.77 0.82
N VAL A 192 4.41 10.60 1.40
CA VAL A 192 3.83 10.17 2.68
C VAL A 192 4.24 11.10 3.82
N GLN A 193 5.50 11.54 3.86
CA GLN A 193 5.98 12.51 4.84
C GLN A 193 5.28 13.86 4.71
N TRP A 194 5.16 14.38 3.49
CA TRP A 194 4.45 15.63 3.20
C TRP A 194 2.96 15.52 3.53
N MET A 195 2.32 14.41 3.19
CA MET A 195 0.93 14.13 3.57
C MET A 195 0.75 14.13 5.09
N ALA A 196 1.68 13.50 5.84
CA ALA A 196 1.67 13.51 7.30
C ALA A 196 1.86 14.92 7.91
N ALA A 197 2.55 15.83 7.21
CA ALA A 197 2.71 17.23 7.61
C ALA A 197 1.49 18.10 7.23
N THR A 198 0.85 17.82 6.10
CA THR A 198 -0.33 18.53 5.59
C THR A 198 -1.61 18.21 6.38
N LEU A 199 -1.81 16.95 6.77
CA LEU A 199 -3.04 16.50 7.47
C LEU A 199 -3.34 17.27 8.78
N PRO A 200 -2.37 17.56 9.66
CA PRO A 200 -2.59 18.43 10.83
C PRO A 200 -3.02 19.86 10.48
N LEU A 201 -2.55 20.42 9.37
CA LEU A 201 -2.93 21.76 8.92
C LEU A 201 -4.41 21.79 8.48
N ALA A 202 -4.91 20.67 7.97
CA ALA A 202 -6.31 20.46 7.61
C ALA A 202 -7.21 20.00 8.78
N ALA A 203 -6.70 19.95 10.01
CA ALA A 203 -7.44 19.43 11.16
C ALA A 203 -8.77 20.16 11.45
N PRO A 204 -8.87 21.50 11.37
CA PRO A 204 -10.14 22.20 11.58
C PRO A 204 -11.22 21.78 10.58
N LEU A 205 -10.84 21.58 9.31
CA LEU A 205 -11.73 21.20 8.21
C LEU A 205 -12.27 19.77 8.39
N THR A 206 -11.48 18.90 9.02
CA THR A 206 -11.80 17.48 9.20
C THR A 206 -12.32 17.16 10.61
N ALA A 207 -12.55 18.17 11.46
CA ALA A 207 -12.91 17.97 12.86
C ALA A 207 -14.21 17.15 13.04
N ARG A 208 -15.20 17.36 12.17
CA ARG A 208 -16.47 16.62 12.19
C ARG A 208 -16.29 15.11 11.95
N LEU A 209 -15.29 14.72 11.16
CA LEU A 209 -15.00 13.32 10.86
C LEU A 209 -14.50 12.54 12.08
N ARG A 210 -14.04 13.23 13.14
CA ARG A 210 -13.52 12.62 14.37
C ARG A 210 -14.60 12.41 15.45
N ARG A 211 -15.84 12.78 15.18
CA ARG A 211 -16.98 12.61 16.11
C ARG A 211 -17.64 11.23 15.91
N PRO A 212 -18.28 10.66 16.95
CA PRO A 212 -19.14 9.50 16.81
C PRO A 212 -20.22 9.74 15.73
N SER A 213 -20.42 8.77 14.85
CA SER A 213 -21.38 8.89 13.74
C SER A 213 -21.61 7.53 13.09
N ALA A 214 -22.83 7.00 13.23
CA ALA A 214 -23.22 5.73 12.63
C ALA A 214 -23.11 5.72 11.09
N ARG A 215 -23.34 6.87 10.44
CA ARG A 215 -23.17 7.01 8.99
C ARG A 215 -21.72 6.79 8.58
N LEU A 216 -20.77 7.40 9.28
CA LEU A 216 -19.34 7.24 9.01
C LEU A 216 -18.88 5.80 9.27
N ASP A 217 -19.45 5.15 10.29
CA ASP A 217 -19.17 3.74 10.57
C ASP A 217 -19.69 2.83 9.45
N ARG A 218 -20.90 3.09 8.94
CA ARG A 218 -21.45 2.37 7.78
C ARG A 218 -20.58 2.54 6.53
N VAL A 219 -20.17 3.78 6.22
CA VAL A 219 -19.27 4.06 5.08
C VAL A 219 -17.96 3.31 5.22
N ALA A 220 -17.34 3.33 6.41
CA ALA A 220 -16.11 2.58 6.66
C ALA A 220 -16.30 1.07 6.50
N THR A 221 -17.42 0.52 6.96
CA THR A 221 -17.73 -0.91 6.79
C THR A 221 -17.90 -1.27 5.32
N VAL A 222 -18.69 -0.51 4.56
CA VAL A 222 -18.86 -0.73 3.12
C VAL A 222 -17.53 -0.64 2.39
N ALA A 223 -16.72 0.39 2.68
CA ALA A 223 -15.39 0.54 2.09
C ALA A 223 -14.46 -0.64 2.45
N THR A 224 -14.56 -1.18 3.66
CA THR A 224 -13.79 -2.37 4.06
C THR A 224 -14.23 -3.59 3.25
N VAL A 225 -15.53 -3.79 3.04
CA VAL A 225 -16.04 -4.90 2.20
C VAL A 225 -15.56 -4.73 0.76
N LEU A 226 -15.66 -3.54 0.18
CA LEU A 226 -15.16 -3.26 -1.17
C LEU A 226 -13.66 -3.56 -1.27
N ALA A 227 -12.85 -3.11 -0.30
CA ALA A 227 -11.41 -3.38 -0.28
C ALA A 227 -11.06 -4.87 -0.13
N ILE A 228 -11.91 -5.68 0.51
CA ILE A 228 -11.77 -7.14 0.59
C ILE A 228 -12.09 -7.79 -0.76
N LEU A 229 -13.16 -7.33 -1.43
CA LEU A 229 -13.64 -7.91 -2.68
C LEU A 229 -12.76 -7.53 -3.88
N SER A 230 -12.18 -6.33 -3.89
CA SER A 230 -11.37 -5.81 -5.01
C SER A 230 -10.24 -6.74 -5.50
N PRO A 231 -9.42 -7.36 -4.64
CA PRO A 231 -8.37 -8.28 -5.10
C PRO A 231 -8.90 -9.68 -5.48
N LEU A 232 -10.14 -10.06 -5.15
CA LEU A 232 -10.60 -11.43 -5.31
C LEU A 232 -10.67 -11.91 -6.78
N PRO A 233 -11.06 -11.09 -7.77
CA PRO A 233 -10.98 -11.48 -9.17
C PRO A 233 -9.55 -11.86 -9.58
N TYR A 234 -8.55 -11.05 -9.18
CA TYR A 234 -7.13 -11.36 -9.42
C TYR A 234 -6.71 -12.66 -8.73
N VAL A 235 -7.09 -12.85 -7.46
CA VAL A 235 -6.83 -14.09 -6.72
C VAL A 235 -7.45 -15.29 -7.43
N ALA A 236 -8.69 -15.17 -7.91
CA ALA A 236 -9.40 -16.24 -8.59
C ALA A 236 -8.70 -16.64 -9.90
N ILE A 237 -8.29 -15.67 -10.73
CA ILE A 237 -7.53 -15.95 -11.95
C ILE A 237 -6.18 -16.58 -11.63
N ARG A 238 -5.46 -16.10 -10.62
CA ARG A 238 -4.18 -16.74 -10.24
C ARG A 238 -4.40 -18.15 -9.66
N ALA A 239 -5.50 -18.39 -8.97
CA ALA A 239 -5.83 -19.71 -8.45
C ALA A 239 -6.15 -20.73 -9.55
N THR A 240 -6.61 -20.30 -10.74
CA THR A 240 -6.78 -21.23 -11.88
C THR A 240 -5.46 -21.81 -12.34
N TRP A 241 -4.33 -21.14 -12.05
CA TRP A 241 -3.00 -21.67 -12.34
C TRP A 241 -2.60 -22.83 -11.43
N LEU A 242 -3.41 -23.21 -10.43
CA LEU A 242 -3.23 -24.47 -9.70
C LEU A 242 -3.84 -25.67 -10.44
N VAL A 243 -4.73 -25.42 -11.39
CA VAL A 243 -5.55 -26.44 -12.05
C VAL A 243 -4.86 -26.93 -13.33
N PRO A 244 -4.95 -28.23 -13.68
CA PRO A 244 -4.53 -28.74 -14.99
C PRO A 244 -5.31 -28.10 -16.15
N ASP A 245 -4.66 -27.97 -17.32
CA ASP A 245 -5.23 -27.29 -18.50
C ASP A 245 -6.53 -27.93 -19.00
N SER A 246 -6.70 -29.24 -18.77
CA SER A 246 -7.90 -29.99 -19.15
C SER A 246 -9.18 -29.51 -18.45
N LEU A 247 -9.07 -28.76 -17.36
CA LEU A 247 -10.18 -28.29 -16.55
C LEU A 247 -10.43 -26.78 -16.68
N PHE A 248 -9.49 -26.01 -17.26
CA PHE A 248 -9.64 -24.57 -17.42
C PHE A 248 -8.87 -24.05 -18.65
N THR A 249 -9.62 -23.65 -19.68
CA THR A 249 -9.10 -22.91 -20.85
C THR A 249 -9.33 -21.42 -20.65
N GLY A 250 -8.37 -20.77 -19.99
CA GLY A 250 -8.31 -19.30 -19.89
C GLY A 250 -7.48 -18.67 -21.02
N PRO A 251 -7.42 -17.33 -21.08
CA PRO A 251 -6.62 -16.61 -22.07
C PRO A 251 -5.11 -16.87 -21.96
N ILE A 252 -4.65 -17.34 -20.79
CA ILE A 252 -3.30 -17.87 -20.57
C ILE A 252 -3.47 -19.25 -19.95
N THR A 253 -3.04 -20.30 -20.65
CA THR A 253 -3.12 -21.65 -20.10
C THR A 253 -1.88 -21.95 -19.23
N PRO A 254 -2.04 -22.68 -18.11
CA PRO A 254 -0.92 -23.08 -17.26
C PRO A 254 0.23 -23.82 -17.96
N ALA A 255 -0.02 -24.53 -19.07
CA ALA A 255 1.01 -25.16 -19.90
C ALA A 255 1.86 -24.18 -20.71
N ASP A 256 1.32 -22.99 -21.05
CA ASP A 256 2.04 -21.95 -21.80
C ASP A 256 2.95 -21.10 -20.89
N LEU A 257 2.88 -21.32 -19.57
CA LEU A 257 3.62 -20.56 -18.57
C LEU A 257 4.90 -21.28 -18.15
N ASP A 258 6.01 -20.55 -18.21
CA ASP A 258 7.24 -21.00 -17.57
C ASP A 258 6.98 -21.32 -16.08
N PRO A 259 7.52 -22.43 -15.54
CA PRO A 259 7.29 -22.83 -14.15
C PRO A 259 7.61 -21.75 -13.12
N SER A 260 8.64 -20.91 -13.39
CA SER A 260 9.01 -19.75 -12.58
C SER A 260 7.93 -18.66 -12.58
N MET A 261 7.40 -18.30 -13.76
CA MET A 261 6.34 -17.31 -13.94
C MET A 261 5.03 -17.75 -13.27
N ARG A 262 4.71 -19.03 -13.38
CA ARG A 262 3.56 -19.64 -12.70
C ARG A 262 3.67 -19.50 -11.19
N LEU A 263 4.85 -19.76 -10.62
CA LEU A 263 5.13 -19.60 -9.19
C LEU A 263 5.00 -18.14 -8.74
N TRP A 264 5.56 -17.19 -9.49
CA TRP A 264 5.43 -15.76 -9.21
C TRP A 264 3.96 -15.30 -9.17
N GLY A 265 3.18 -15.72 -10.17
CA GLY A 265 1.75 -15.39 -10.24
C GLY A 265 0.96 -15.90 -9.05
N LEU A 266 1.25 -17.12 -8.59
CA LEU A 266 0.61 -17.70 -7.40
C LEU A 266 1.02 -17.00 -6.12
N MET A 267 2.29 -16.61 -5.97
CA MET A 267 2.77 -15.85 -4.81
C MET A 267 2.13 -14.46 -4.75
N LEU A 268 1.96 -13.79 -5.90
CA LEU A 268 1.22 -12.52 -5.97
C LEU A 268 -0.25 -12.70 -5.60
N GLY A 269 -0.90 -13.76 -6.10
CA GLY A 269 -2.27 -14.11 -5.72
C GLY A 269 -2.41 -14.40 -4.22
N ALA A 270 -1.48 -15.15 -3.64
CA ALA A 270 -1.43 -15.43 -2.20
C ALA A 270 -1.22 -14.16 -1.38
N ALA A 271 -0.39 -13.22 -1.83
CA ALA A 271 -0.19 -11.93 -1.20
C ALA A 271 -1.47 -11.07 -1.23
N ALA A 272 -2.15 -11.02 -2.37
CA ALA A 272 -3.43 -10.32 -2.50
C ALA A 272 -4.51 -10.92 -1.59
N LEU A 273 -4.60 -12.25 -1.53
CA LEU A 273 -5.51 -12.97 -0.63
C LEU A 273 -5.17 -12.70 0.84
N GLY A 274 -3.89 -12.74 1.21
CA GLY A 274 -3.41 -12.38 2.54
C GLY A 274 -3.79 -10.95 2.90
N GLY A 275 -3.63 -10.00 1.98
CA GLY A 275 -4.08 -8.61 2.13
C GLY A 275 -5.60 -8.49 2.35
N ALA A 276 -6.42 -9.26 1.62
CA ALA A 276 -7.87 -9.30 1.80
C ALA A 276 -8.25 -9.85 3.19
N VAL A 277 -7.59 -10.92 3.65
CA VAL A 277 -7.79 -11.48 5.00
C VAL A 277 -7.38 -10.46 6.06
N LEU A 278 -6.22 -9.79 5.93
CA LEU A 278 -5.78 -8.74 6.83
C LEU A 278 -6.77 -7.56 6.89
N THR A 279 -7.35 -7.20 5.75
CA THR A 279 -8.37 -6.15 5.64
C THR A 279 -9.66 -6.53 6.36
N LEU A 280 -10.08 -7.80 6.32
CA LEU A 280 -11.18 -8.31 7.15
C LEU A 280 -10.91 -8.11 8.66
N GLY A 281 -9.65 -8.14 9.08
CA GLY A 281 -9.22 -7.85 10.43
C GLY A 281 -9.66 -6.48 10.93
N LEU A 282 -9.80 -5.49 10.05
CA LEU A 282 -10.22 -4.13 10.42
C LEU A 282 -11.65 -4.06 10.98
N LEU A 283 -12.46 -5.09 10.73
CA LEU A 283 -13.83 -5.25 11.28
C LEU A 283 -13.93 -6.34 12.35
N ARG A 284 -12.94 -7.24 12.45
CA ARG A 284 -13.02 -8.42 13.32
C ARG A 284 -12.29 -8.20 14.65
N PRO A 285 -12.65 -8.95 15.71
CA PRO A 285 -12.01 -8.84 17.02
C PRO A 285 -10.49 -9.06 16.98
N TRP A 286 -10.02 -9.94 16.10
CA TRP A 286 -8.59 -10.27 15.99
C TRP A 286 -7.73 -9.12 15.43
N GLY A 287 -8.33 -8.12 14.78
CA GLY A 287 -7.63 -6.88 14.41
C GLY A 287 -7.48 -5.91 15.58
N ARG A 288 -8.16 -6.14 16.72
CA ARG A 288 -8.05 -5.35 17.95
C ARG A 288 -7.15 -6.03 18.99
N VAL A 289 -7.21 -7.34 19.08
CA VAL A 289 -6.43 -8.18 19.99
C VAL A 289 -5.86 -9.34 19.20
N PHE A 290 -4.55 -9.56 19.27
CA PHE A 290 -3.93 -10.66 18.56
C PHE A 290 -4.55 -11.99 19.01
N PRO A 291 -4.85 -12.92 18.09
CA PRO A 291 -5.34 -14.24 18.47
C PRO A 291 -4.42 -14.90 19.48
N ALA A 292 -4.97 -15.54 20.52
CA ALA A 292 -4.19 -16.13 21.61
C ALA A 292 -3.17 -17.19 21.17
N TRP A 293 -3.37 -17.80 19.99
CA TRP A 293 -2.46 -18.77 19.40
C TRP A 293 -1.19 -18.16 18.78
N MET A 294 -1.16 -16.84 18.57
CA MET A 294 -0.05 -16.19 17.87
C MET A 294 1.20 -16.17 18.77
N PRO A 295 2.34 -16.71 18.34
CA PRO A 295 3.54 -16.78 19.17
C PRO A 295 3.96 -15.39 19.66
N SER A 296 4.35 -15.27 20.94
CA SER A 296 4.87 -14.06 21.61
C SER A 296 3.91 -12.87 21.81
N VAL A 297 2.88 -12.72 20.97
CA VAL A 297 1.99 -11.54 20.98
C VAL A 297 0.51 -11.88 21.18
N GLY A 298 0.13 -13.16 21.20
CA GLY A 298 -1.25 -13.60 21.41
C GLY A 298 -1.88 -13.01 22.68
N GLY A 299 -3.14 -12.62 22.57
CA GLY A 299 -3.90 -11.98 23.65
C GLY A 299 -3.54 -10.51 23.91
N ARG A 300 -2.49 -9.97 23.29
CA ARG A 300 -2.13 -8.55 23.42
C ARG A 300 -2.97 -7.68 22.49
N ALA A 301 -3.23 -6.45 22.92
CA ALA A 301 -3.86 -5.45 22.06
C ALA A 301 -2.98 -5.18 20.83
N VAL A 302 -3.60 -5.19 19.64
CA VAL A 302 -2.93 -4.83 18.39
C VAL A 302 -2.65 -3.32 18.41
N PRO A 303 -1.39 -2.89 18.32
CA PRO A 303 -1.07 -1.48 18.20
C PRO A 303 -1.75 -0.90 16.96
N VAL A 304 -2.43 0.25 17.08
CA VAL A 304 -3.17 0.85 15.96
C VAL A 304 -2.28 1.03 14.72
N ALA A 305 -1.02 1.42 14.94
CA ALA A 305 -0.05 1.61 13.87
C ALA A 305 0.37 0.31 13.17
N ALA A 306 0.30 -0.85 13.84
CA ALA A 306 0.64 -2.15 13.24
C ALA A 306 -0.32 -2.52 12.11
N ALA A 307 -1.59 -2.08 12.17
CA ALA A 307 -2.55 -2.23 11.08
C ALA A 307 -2.57 -0.99 10.17
N ALA A 308 -2.51 0.21 10.74
CA ALA A 308 -2.71 1.44 9.98
C ALA A 308 -1.54 1.77 9.03
N VAL A 309 -0.29 1.57 9.46
CA VAL A 309 0.89 1.89 8.64
C VAL A 309 0.94 1.03 7.37
N PRO A 310 0.94 -0.32 7.44
CA PRO A 310 0.95 -1.13 6.23
C PRO A 310 -0.33 -0.95 5.41
N GLY A 311 -1.49 -0.81 6.05
CA GLY A 311 -2.76 -0.59 5.36
C GLY A 311 -2.77 0.71 4.53
N TYR A 312 -2.32 1.83 5.10
CA TYR A 312 -2.19 3.08 4.35
C TYR A 312 -1.08 3.06 3.32
N ALA A 313 0.03 2.35 3.57
CA ALA A 313 1.11 2.20 2.60
C ALA A 313 0.63 1.49 1.32
N VAL A 314 -0.06 0.35 1.48
CA VAL A 314 -0.66 -0.38 0.35
C VAL A 314 -1.74 0.46 -0.32
N ALA A 315 -2.62 1.10 0.45
CA ALA A 315 -3.66 1.96 -0.11
C ALA A 315 -3.09 3.10 -0.95
N PHE A 316 -2.00 3.73 -0.48
CA PHE A 316 -1.29 4.77 -1.22
C PHE A 316 -0.73 4.24 -2.53
N VAL A 317 -0.01 3.11 -2.51
CA VAL A 317 0.58 2.52 -3.71
C VAL A 317 -0.51 2.18 -4.75
N LEU A 318 -1.61 1.56 -4.32
CA LEU A 318 -2.73 1.25 -5.20
C LEU A 318 -3.35 2.52 -5.80
N THR A 319 -3.61 3.54 -4.99
CA THR A 319 -4.17 4.81 -5.47
C THR A 319 -3.21 5.55 -6.39
N ALA A 320 -1.91 5.56 -6.10
CA ALA A 320 -0.88 6.22 -6.90
C ALA A 320 -0.68 5.51 -8.25
N SER A 321 -0.73 4.18 -8.30
CA SER A 321 -0.55 3.43 -9.55
C SER A 321 -1.84 3.33 -10.39
N ALA A 322 -3.02 3.64 -9.84
CA ALA A 322 -4.29 3.52 -10.55
C ALA A 322 -4.35 4.28 -11.88
N PRO A 323 -3.92 5.57 -11.97
CA PRO A 323 -3.98 6.29 -13.24
C PRO A 323 -3.02 5.75 -14.29
N SER A 324 -1.83 5.31 -13.90
CA SER A 324 -0.84 4.75 -14.84
C SER A 324 -1.28 3.40 -15.39
N ILE A 325 -1.94 2.56 -14.57
CA ILE A 325 -2.55 1.31 -15.03
C ILE A 325 -3.72 1.60 -15.96
N ALA A 326 -4.55 2.59 -15.65
CA ALA A 326 -5.63 3.02 -16.55
C ALA A 326 -5.11 3.52 -17.90
N LEU A 327 -4.07 4.35 -17.89
CA LEU A 327 -3.42 4.85 -19.10
C LEU A 327 -2.85 3.70 -19.94
N MET A 328 -2.06 2.82 -19.31
CA MET A 328 -1.48 1.63 -19.96
C MET A 328 -2.56 0.74 -20.61
N SER A 329 -3.66 0.46 -19.90
CA SER A 329 -4.76 -0.35 -20.43
C SER A 329 -5.48 0.32 -21.61
N VAL A 330 -5.63 1.65 -21.58
CA VAL A 330 -6.27 2.40 -22.67
C VAL A 330 -5.38 2.49 -23.90
N GLU A 331 -4.07 2.71 -23.71
CA GLU A 331 -3.08 2.73 -24.80
C GLU A 331 -3.02 1.38 -25.50
N GLN A 332 -2.88 0.28 -24.77
CA GLN A 332 -2.88 -1.08 -25.34
C GLN A 332 -4.18 -1.40 -26.09
N ALA A 333 -5.33 -0.95 -25.57
CA ALA A 333 -6.62 -1.12 -26.25
C ALA A 333 -6.74 -0.30 -27.53
N ALA A 334 -6.15 0.90 -27.57
CA ALA A 334 -6.07 1.72 -28.77
C ALA A 334 -5.16 1.09 -29.83
N ASP A 335 -4.09 0.41 -29.41
CA ASP A 335 -3.14 -0.31 -30.26
C ASP A 335 -3.65 -1.69 -30.74
N GLY A 336 -4.87 -2.08 -30.36
CA GLY A 336 -5.58 -3.25 -30.86
C GLY A 336 -5.85 -4.35 -29.84
N ASP A 337 -5.23 -4.29 -28.66
CA ASP A 337 -5.46 -5.24 -27.56
C ASP A 337 -6.64 -4.80 -26.67
N ARG A 338 -7.87 -5.03 -27.15
CA ARG A 338 -9.08 -4.69 -26.39
C ARG A 338 -9.19 -5.43 -25.06
N GLU A 339 -8.50 -6.56 -24.89
CA GLU A 339 -8.53 -7.33 -23.65
C GLU A 339 -7.73 -6.63 -22.52
N ALA A 340 -6.84 -5.70 -22.85
CA ALA A 340 -6.11 -4.90 -21.88
C ALA A 340 -7.02 -4.10 -20.93
N LEU A 341 -8.23 -3.72 -21.37
CA LEU A 341 -9.23 -3.05 -20.52
C LEU A 341 -9.75 -3.95 -19.39
N TRP A 342 -9.68 -5.27 -19.56
CA TRP A 342 -10.09 -6.24 -18.55
C TRP A 342 -9.23 -6.13 -17.28
N MET A 343 -7.99 -5.63 -17.41
CA MET A 343 -7.10 -5.37 -16.28
C MET A 343 -7.71 -4.38 -15.27
N LEU A 344 -8.52 -3.42 -15.71
CA LEU A 344 -9.18 -2.43 -14.85
C LEU A 344 -10.31 -3.02 -13.99
N LEU A 345 -10.84 -4.17 -14.41
CA LEU A 345 -11.83 -4.95 -13.65
C LEU A 345 -11.14 -6.00 -12.79
N LEU A 346 -10.06 -6.60 -13.30
CA LEU A 346 -9.29 -7.63 -12.60
C LEU A 346 -8.57 -7.08 -11.36
N LEU A 347 -7.97 -5.90 -11.50
CA LEU A 347 -7.28 -5.17 -10.45
C LEU A 347 -7.82 -3.72 -10.41
N PRO A 348 -9.00 -3.49 -9.80
CA PRO A 348 -9.66 -2.19 -9.83
C PRO A 348 -9.00 -1.23 -8.84
N PHE A 349 -7.75 -0.82 -9.09
CA PHE A 349 -6.97 0.04 -8.19
C PHE A 349 -7.63 1.38 -7.87
N TRP A 350 -8.35 1.93 -8.86
CA TRP A 350 -9.17 3.13 -8.73
C TRP A 350 -10.25 3.01 -7.65
N LEU A 351 -10.73 1.79 -7.37
CA LEU A 351 -11.67 1.49 -6.29
C LEU A 351 -10.94 0.96 -5.04
N TRP A 352 -10.00 0.04 -5.23
CA TRP A 352 -9.34 -0.71 -4.16
C TRP A 352 -8.54 0.19 -3.22
N GLY A 353 -7.68 1.07 -3.77
CA GLY A 353 -6.85 1.97 -2.98
C GLY A 353 -7.67 2.96 -2.13
N PRO A 354 -8.63 3.69 -2.73
CA PRO A 354 -9.51 4.58 -1.96
C PRO A 354 -10.39 3.84 -0.94
N ALA A 355 -10.95 2.68 -1.29
CA ALA A 355 -11.73 1.87 -0.37
C ALA A 355 -10.88 1.41 0.83
N LEU A 356 -9.64 0.96 0.60
CA LEU A 356 -8.71 0.57 1.66
C LEU A 356 -8.32 1.77 2.53
N THR A 357 -8.11 2.95 1.95
CA THR A 357 -7.84 4.18 2.69
C THR A 357 -8.97 4.49 3.68
N VAL A 358 -10.22 4.40 3.22
CA VAL A 358 -11.41 4.63 4.07
C VAL A 358 -11.58 3.51 5.10
N ALA A 359 -11.28 2.26 4.76
CA ALA A 359 -11.32 1.12 5.67
C ALA A 359 -10.34 1.30 6.85
N VAL A 360 -9.08 1.63 6.55
CA VAL A 360 -8.04 1.89 7.55
C VAL A 360 -8.38 3.12 8.38
N TRP A 361 -8.89 4.19 7.76
CA TRP A 361 -9.37 5.36 8.47
C TRP A 361 -10.49 5.03 9.45
N GLY A 362 -11.47 4.24 9.03
CA GLY A 362 -12.56 3.78 9.87
C GLY A 362 -12.07 2.95 11.06
N TYR A 363 -11.11 2.06 10.84
CA TYR A 363 -10.45 1.31 11.90
C TYR A 363 -9.76 2.23 12.92
N VAL A 364 -8.91 3.16 12.46
CA VAL A 364 -8.20 4.12 13.32
C VAL A 364 -9.19 4.99 14.09
N ARG A 365 -10.27 5.45 13.44
CA ARG A 365 -11.31 6.27 14.05
C ARG A 365 -12.02 5.52 15.17
N ARG A 366 -12.48 4.29 14.94
CA ARG A 366 -13.13 3.45 15.98
C ARG A 366 -12.21 3.23 17.17
N ARG A 367 -10.94 2.85 16.91
CA ARG A 367 -9.94 2.65 17.98
C ARG A 367 -9.75 3.90 18.85
N ARG A 368 -9.67 5.08 18.23
CA ARG A 368 -9.55 6.36 18.97
C ARG A 368 -10.79 6.75 19.76
N LEU A 369 -11.97 6.28 19.36
CA LEU A 369 -13.21 6.54 20.08
C LEU A 369 -13.35 5.59 21.28
N ASP A 370 -12.98 4.32 21.10
CA ASP A 370 -12.96 3.31 22.17
C ASP A 370 -11.96 3.67 23.28
N ASP A 371 -10.83 4.29 22.95
CA ASP A 371 -9.79 4.70 23.92
C ASP A 371 -10.14 5.98 24.71
N ARG A 372 -11.27 6.65 24.46
CA ARG A 372 -11.64 7.85 25.24
C ARG A 372 -12.21 7.41 26.60
N PRO A 373 -11.73 7.97 27.72
CA PRO A 373 -12.34 7.72 29.02
C PRO A 373 -13.81 8.13 28.97
N ALA A 374 -14.69 7.26 29.47
CA ALA A 374 -16.09 7.61 29.67
C ALA A 374 -16.16 8.89 30.51
N PRO A 375 -17.08 9.84 30.22
CA PRO A 375 -17.33 10.94 31.13
C PRO A 375 -17.61 10.34 32.51
N GLN A 376 -16.84 10.73 33.53
CA GLN A 376 -17.18 10.41 34.91
C GLN A 376 -18.62 10.88 35.09
N ALA A 377 -19.55 9.94 35.26
CA ALA A 377 -20.87 10.28 35.75
C ALA A 377 -20.62 10.94 37.10
N ASP A 378 -20.88 12.24 37.16
CA ASP A 378 -20.84 13.01 38.38
C ASP A 378 -21.96 12.44 39.25
N LEU A 379 -21.65 11.38 39.99
CA LEU A 379 -22.47 10.88 41.09
C LEU A 379 -22.34 11.92 42.20
N SER A 380 -22.94 13.08 41.99
CA SER A 380 -23.30 13.98 43.06
C SER A 380 -24.23 13.19 43.97
N PRO A 381 -23.81 12.82 45.20
CA PRO A 381 -24.71 12.20 46.15
C PRO A 381 -25.83 13.21 46.40
N GLY A 382 -27.06 12.80 46.13
CA GLY A 382 -28.23 13.62 46.35
C GLY A 382 -28.20 14.17 47.77
N ARG A 383 -28.38 15.49 47.89
CA ARG A 383 -28.95 16.09 49.10
C ARG A 383 -30.32 15.43 49.31
N MET A 384 -30.36 14.36 50.10
CA MET A 384 -31.57 14.02 50.82
C MET A 384 -31.73 15.09 51.90
N ALA A 385 -32.77 15.89 51.73
CA ALA A 385 -33.34 16.67 52.81
C ALA A 385 -33.83 15.73 53.92
N ALA A 386 -33.37 15.94 55.14
CA ALA A 386 -34.11 15.84 56.39
C ALA A 386 -33.25 16.45 57.50
#